data_AF-A0A0N7JE99-F1
#
_entry.id   AF-A0A0N7JE99-F1
#
_cell.length_a   1.000
_cell.length_b   1.000
_cell.length_c   1.000
_cell.angle_alpha   90.00
_cell.angle_beta   90.00
_cell.angle_gamma   90.00
#
_symmetry.space_group_name_H-M   'P 1'
#
loop_
_entity.id
_entity.type
_entity.pdbx_description
1 polymer ?
#
loop_
_entity_poly.entity_id
_entity_poly.type
_entity_poly.pdbx_seq_one_letter_code
_entity_poly.pdbx_strand_id
1 'polypeptide(L)'
;MRIANKFKCGLLMEQVVLYDQGKNGFGESGLSSNLEEMEKGELKNLKFAYNEKYITPVKYGFAVVFSILKYFRRVLIVKGRRL
;
A
#
# COMPACT_ATOMS: atom_id res chain seq x y z
N MET A 1 8.97 21.72 -0.42
CA MET A 1 9.95 22.54 -1.16
C MET A 1 9.93 24.06 -0.83
N ARG A 2 9.17 24.56 0.17
CA ARG A 2 9.16 26.01 0.49
C ARG A 2 10.36 26.49 1.32
N ILE A 3 10.95 25.60 2.11
CA ILE A 3 12.08 25.91 3.01
C ILE A 3 13.42 25.77 2.28
N ALA A 4 13.58 24.71 1.46
CA ALA A 4 14.79 24.46 0.68
C ALA A 4 15.13 25.59 -0.31
N ASN A 5 14.14 26.29 -0.85
CA ASN A 5 14.35 27.38 -1.81
C ASN A 5 15.00 28.65 -1.20
N LYS A 6 15.15 28.72 0.13
CA LYS A 6 15.81 29.84 0.82
C LYS A 6 17.32 29.62 1.01
N PHE A 7 17.84 28.46 0.64
CA PHE A 7 19.22 28.07 0.88
C PHE A 7 19.84 27.47 -0.38
N LYS A 8 21.17 27.54 -0.52
CA LYS A 8 21.90 26.75 -1.52
C LYS A 8 21.82 25.28 -1.12
N CYS A 9 20.90 24.54 -1.73
CA CYS A 9 20.79 23.10 -1.54
C CYS A 9 21.70 22.36 -2.53
N GLY A 10 22.52 21.44 -2.02
CA GLY A 10 23.24 20.45 -2.80
C GLY A 10 22.55 19.08 -2.69
N LEU A 11 22.59 18.29 -3.74
CA LEU A 11 22.05 16.94 -3.75
C LEU A 11 23.16 15.98 -3.30
N LEU A 12 23.03 15.46 -2.09
CA LEU A 12 23.96 14.47 -1.56
C LEU A 12 23.54 13.09 -2.09
N MET A 13 24.43 12.38 -2.78
CA MET A 13 24.18 11.04 -3.32
C MET A 13 24.42 9.91 -2.30
N GLU A 14 24.50 10.25 -1.02
CA GLU A 14 24.78 9.29 0.05
C GLU A 14 23.48 8.93 0.78
N GLN A 15 23.32 7.65 1.10
CA GLN A 15 22.21 7.19 1.93
C GLN A 15 22.49 7.56 3.40
N VAL A 16 22.11 8.77 3.79
CA VAL A 16 22.36 9.31 5.13
C VAL A 16 21.45 8.69 6.20
N VAL A 17 20.39 7.99 5.79
CA VAL A 17 19.43 7.36 6.69
C VAL A 17 19.19 5.91 6.29
N LEU A 18 19.61 5.01 7.17
CA LEU A 18 19.22 3.60 7.15
C LEU A 18 17.88 3.48 7.89
N TYR A 19 16.79 3.44 7.12
CA TYR A 19 15.47 3.17 7.67
C TYR A 19 15.32 1.67 7.97
N ASP A 20 14.58 1.32 9.03
CA ASP A 20 14.22 -0.05 9.40
C ASP A 20 15.42 -1.01 9.64
N GLN A 21 16.43 -0.57 10.41
CA GLN A 21 17.56 -1.40 10.87
C GLN A 21 18.36 -2.09 9.72
N GLY A 22 18.37 -1.51 8.52
CA GLY A 22 19.08 -2.07 7.36
C GLY A 22 18.30 -3.12 6.56
N LYS A 23 16.99 -3.27 6.83
CA LYS A 23 16.10 -4.10 6.03
C LYS A 23 15.77 -3.45 4.69
N ASN A 24 15.47 -4.27 3.69
CA ASN A 24 14.87 -3.78 2.45
C ASN A 24 13.56 -3.07 2.83
N GLY A 25 13.47 -1.75 2.59
CA GLY A 25 12.37 -0.89 3.06
C GLY A 25 10.95 -1.29 2.62
N PHE A 26 10.81 -2.36 1.84
CA PHE A 26 9.54 -2.98 1.47
C PHE A 26 9.64 -4.51 1.47
N GLY A 27 8.66 -5.18 2.10
CA GLY A 27 8.43 -6.62 1.95
C GLY A 27 9.12 -7.55 2.95
N GLU A 28 10.02 -7.03 3.78
CA GLU A 28 10.70 -7.82 4.82
C GLU A 28 9.93 -7.88 6.14
N SER A 29 9.32 -6.78 6.56
CA SER A 29 8.58 -6.66 7.83
C SER A 29 7.58 -5.50 7.76
N GLY A 30 6.35 -5.68 8.25
CA GLY A 30 5.32 -4.62 8.29
C GLY A 30 4.00 -4.95 7.58
N LEU A 31 3.11 -3.95 7.48
CA LEU A 31 1.76 -4.10 6.90
C LEU A 31 1.80 -4.57 5.44
N SER A 32 2.82 -4.15 4.68
CA SER A 32 3.02 -4.51 3.26
C SER A 32 3.35 -5.99 3.05
N SER A 33 3.89 -6.67 4.06
CA SER A 33 4.12 -8.12 4.08
C SER A 33 2.87 -8.92 4.52
N ASN A 34 1.94 -8.29 5.25
CA ASN A 34 0.69 -8.93 5.67
C ASN A 34 -0.44 -8.63 4.66
N LEU A 35 -0.46 -9.42 3.59
CA LEU A 35 -1.43 -9.30 2.50
C LEU A 35 -2.89 -9.38 2.99
N GLU A 36 -3.15 -10.20 4.02
CA GLU A 36 -4.50 -10.39 4.57
C GLU A 36 -5.00 -9.13 5.28
N GLU A 37 -4.17 -8.52 6.13
CA GLU A 37 -4.52 -7.27 6.81
C GLU A 37 -4.67 -6.10 5.84
N MET A 38 -3.87 -6.07 4.76
CA MET A 38 -4.07 -5.07 3.69
C MET A 38 -5.44 -5.20 3.02
N GLU A 39 -5.87 -6.40 2.68
CA GLU A 39 -7.18 -6.62 2.04
C GLU A 39 -8.34 -6.27 2.97
N LYS A 40 -8.23 -6.65 4.25
CA LYS A 40 -9.21 -6.22 5.27
C LYS A 40 -9.31 -4.70 5.36
N GLY A 41 -8.20 -3.98 5.28
CA GLY A 41 -8.18 -2.52 5.23
C GLY A 41 -8.87 -1.94 3.99
N GLU A 42 -8.62 -2.53 2.82
CA GLU A 42 -9.24 -2.12 1.56
C GLU A 42 -10.77 -2.33 1.59
N LEU A 43 -11.24 -3.48 2.08
CA LEU A 43 -12.66 -3.76 2.26
C LEU A 43 -13.33 -2.84 3.28
N LYS A 44 -12.65 -2.50 4.38
CA LYS A 44 -13.16 -1.52 5.36
C LYS A 44 -13.33 -0.14 4.74
N ASN A 45 -12.38 0.31 3.91
CA ASN A 45 -12.48 1.59 3.20
C ASN A 45 -13.63 1.58 2.19
N LEU A 46 -13.83 0.49 1.45
CA LEU A 46 -14.97 0.34 0.55
C LEU A 46 -16.30 0.39 1.32
N LYS A 47 -16.38 -0.30 2.46
CA LYS A 47 -17.58 -0.29 3.33
C LYS A 47 -17.85 1.10 3.88
N PHE A 48 -16.81 1.82 4.30
CA PHE A 48 -16.92 3.20 4.77
C PHE A 48 -17.43 4.12 3.65
N ALA A 49 -16.84 4.03 2.45
CA ALA A 49 -17.26 4.82 1.31
C ALA A 49 -18.70 4.51 0.84
N TYR A 50 -19.17 3.28 1.03
CA TYR A 50 -20.57 2.91 0.84
C TYR A 50 -21.49 3.53 1.90
N ASN A 51 -21.10 3.47 3.17
CA ASN A 51 -21.87 4.02 4.29
C ASN A 51 -22.03 5.54 4.20
N GLU A 52 -20.95 6.23 3.80
CA GLU A 52 -20.93 7.68 3.55
C GLU A 52 -21.58 8.07 2.21
N LYS A 53 -22.16 7.11 1.47
CA LYS A 53 -22.82 7.30 0.16
C LYS A 53 -21.94 7.91 -0.93
N TYR A 54 -20.61 7.84 -0.81
CA TYR A 54 -19.70 8.25 -1.89
C TYR A 54 -19.81 7.35 -3.13
N ILE A 55 -20.29 6.11 -2.96
CA ILE A 55 -20.43 5.12 -4.04
C ILE A 55 -21.81 4.47 -4.04
N THR A 56 -22.37 4.31 -5.24
CA THR A 56 -23.62 3.58 -5.50
C THR A 56 -23.46 2.09 -5.18
N PRO A 57 -24.51 1.37 -4.71
CA PRO A 57 -24.44 -0.06 -4.39
C PRO A 57 -23.90 -0.93 -5.53
N VAL A 58 -24.23 -0.61 -6.78
CA VAL A 58 -23.69 -1.31 -7.97
C VAL A 58 -22.17 -1.16 -8.04
N LYS A 59 -21.66 0.07 -7.91
CA LYS A 59 -20.22 0.35 -7.92
C LYS A 59 -19.50 -0.30 -6.74
N TYR A 60 -20.13 -0.35 -5.57
CA TYR A 60 -19.60 -1.05 -4.41
C TYR A 60 -19.44 -2.55 -4.68
N GLY A 61 -20.45 -3.20 -5.27
CA GLY A 61 -20.36 -4.61 -5.66
C GLY A 61 -19.19 -4.90 -6.60
N PHE A 62 -19.05 -4.12 -7.68
CA PHE A 62 -17.92 -4.25 -8.60
C PHE A 62 -16.57 -3.99 -7.92
N ALA A 63 -16.48 -2.99 -7.06
CA ALA A 63 -15.24 -2.66 -6.34
C ALA A 63 -14.81 -3.78 -5.38
N VAL A 64 -15.75 -4.39 -4.66
CA VAL A 64 -15.47 -5.52 -3.76
C VAL A 64 -14.99 -6.74 -4.55
N VAL A 65 -15.68 -7.10 -5.64
CA VAL A 65 -15.25 -8.23 -6.50
C VAL A 65 -13.86 -7.98 -7.08
N PHE A 66 -13.60 -6.76 -7.55
CA PHE A 66 -12.29 -6.38 -8.07
C PHE A 66 -11.19 -6.45 -6.98
N SER A 67 -11.47 -5.99 -5.77
CA SER A 67 -10.54 -6.06 -4.62
C SER A 67 -10.17 -7.51 -4.30
N ILE A 68 -11.16 -8.40 -4.21
CA ILE A 68 -10.95 -9.83 -3.95
C ILE A 68 -10.11 -10.48 -5.05
N LEU A 69 -10.41 -10.22 -6.33
CA LEU A 69 -9.63 -10.75 -7.45
C LEU A 69 -8.17 -10.26 -7.43
N LYS A 70 -7.97 -8.97 -7.11
CA LYS A 70 -6.64 -8.37 -6.95
C LYS A 70 -5.87 -9.04 -5.80
N TYR A 71 -6.53 -9.37 -4.68
CA TYR A 71 -5.93 -10.10 -3.57
C TYR A 71 -5.46 -11.50 -3.99
N PHE A 72 -6.31 -12.29 -4.64
CA PHE A 72 -5.92 -13.62 -5.13
C PHE A 72 -4.72 -13.58 -6.06
N ARG A 73 -4.73 -12.65 -7.04
CA ARG A 73 -3.58 -12.44 -7.92
C ARG A 73 -2.31 -12.12 -7.13
N ARG A 74 -2.42 -11.26 -6.12
CA ARG A 74 -1.28 -10.84 -5.29
C ARG A 74 -0.71 -11.98 -4.45
N VAL A 75 -1.58 -12.83 -3.89
CA VAL A 75 -1.18 -14.02 -3.13
C VAL A 75 -0.46 -15.03 -4.02
N LEU A 76 -0.95 -15.27 -5.25
CA LEU A 76 -0.30 -16.19 -6.20
C LEU A 76 1.12 -15.72 -6.57
N ILE A 77 1.29 -14.43 -6.88
CA ILE A 77 2.60 -13.86 -7.22
C ILE A 77 3.58 -13.96 -6.05
N VAL A 78 3.13 -13.61 -4.83
CA VAL A 78 4.01 -13.61 -3.65
C VAL A 78 4.39 -15.02 -3.21
N LYS A 79 3.46 -15.98 -3.25
CA LYS A 79 3.76 -17.38 -2.96
C LYS A 79 4.67 -18.00 -4.03
N GLY A 80 4.44 -17.70 -5.30
CA GLY A 80 5.28 -18.18 -6.41
C GLY A 80 6.70 -17.62 -6.41
N ARG A 81 6.94 -16.46 -5.78
CA ARG A 81 8.29 -15.87 -5.63
C ARG A 81 9.11 -16.44 -4.47
N ARG A 82 8.48 -17.21 -3.57
CA ARG A 82 9.11 -17.85 -2.40
C ARG A 82 9.42 -19.34 -2.62
N LEU A 83 8.97 -19.93 -3.74
CA LEU A 83 9.39 -21.26 -4.23
C LEU A 83 10.61 -21.09 -5.14
#